data_AF-A0A0D0BHC0-F1
#
_entry.id   AF-A0A0D0BHC0-F1
#
_cell.length_a   1.000
_cell.length_b   1.000
_cell.length_c   1.000
_cell.angle_alpha   90.00
_cell.angle_beta   90.00
_cell.angle_gamma   90.00
#
_symmetry.space_group_name_H-M   'P 1'
#
loop_
_entity.id
_entity.type
_entity.pdbx_description
1 polymer ?
#
loop_
_entity_poly.entity_id
_entity_poly.type
_entity_poly.pdbx_seq_one_letter_code
_entity_poly.pdbx_strand_id
1 'polypeptide(L)' 'LISLSALLAETTSNQTYLDAAQNSAAFIHAHLYNIEGVVQDSISARQNDSCSTSDSTGPYNAGLMIEGLATLYSVTKN' A
#
# COMPACT_ATOMS: atom_id res chain seq x y z
N LEU A 1 -4.46 -1.94 4.10
CA LEU A 1 -4.75 -2.96 3.05
C LEU A 1 -3.53 -3.83 2.78
N ILE A 2 -2.38 -3.26 2.39
CA ILE A 2 -1.13 -4.03 2.16
C ILE A 2 -0.70 -4.87 3.37
N SER A 3 -0.59 -4.30 4.57
CA SER A 3 -0.06 -5.01 5.76
C SER A 3 -0.92 -6.23 6.13
N LEU A 4 -2.25 -6.06 6.14
CA LEU A 4 -3.18 -7.16 6.40
C LEU A 4 -3.09 -8.26 5.34
N SER A 5 -3.11 -7.91 4.05
CA SER A 5 -3.03 -8.89 2.97
C SER A 5 -1.68 -9.62 2.97
N ALA A 6 -0.58 -8.93 3.26
CA ALA A 6 0.74 -9.53 3.35
C ALA A 6 0.83 -10.54 4.52
N LEU A 7 0.31 -10.17 5.71
CA LEU A 7 0.25 -11.07 6.87
C LEU A 7 -0.64 -12.29 6.60
N LEU A 8 -1.78 -12.11 5.93
CA LEU A 8 -2.63 -13.23 5.52
C LEU A 8 -1.91 -14.12 4.50
N ALA A 9 -1.17 -13.56 3.54
CA ALA A 9 -0.37 -14.33 2.60
C ALA A 9 0.72 -15.15 3.33
N GLU A 10 1.44 -14.52 4.26
CA GLU A 10 2.49 -15.18 5.06
C GLU A 10 1.94 -16.33 5.91
N THR A 11 0.82 -16.12 6.60
CA THR A 11 0.26 -17.10 7.53
C THR A 11 -0.52 -18.23 6.85
N THR A 12 -1.10 -17.97 5.68
CA THR A 12 -1.98 -18.94 4.99
C THR A 12 -1.39 -19.53 3.72
N SER A 13 -0.29 -18.97 3.20
CA SER A 13 0.27 -19.32 1.88
C SER A 13 -0.77 -19.25 0.74
N ASN A 14 -1.80 -18.40 0.90
CA ASN A 14 -2.88 -18.28 -0.08
C ASN A 14 -2.56 -17.20 -1.12
N GLN A 15 -2.56 -17.60 -2.39
CA GLN A 15 -2.23 -16.74 -3.53
C GLN A 15 -3.14 -15.50 -3.62
N THR A 16 -4.42 -15.60 -3.27
CA THR A 16 -5.35 -14.47 -3.32
C THR A 16 -4.89 -13.32 -2.41
N TYR A 17 -4.32 -13.63 -1.24
CA TYR A 17 -3.81 -12.61 -0.34
C TYR A 17 -2.47 -12.05 -0.81
N LEU A 18 -1.63 -12.89 -1.42
CA LEU A 18 -0.38 -12.45 -2.04
C LEU A 18 -0.66 -11.46 -3.18
N ASP A 19 -1.57 -11.80 -4.10
CA ASP A 19 -1.99 -10.93 -5.20
C ASP A 19 -2.59 -9.63 -4.68
N ALA A 20 -3.43 -9.69 -3.63
CA ALA A 20 -4.00 -8.51 -3.01
C ALA A 20 -2.94 -7.58 -2.39
N ALA A 21 -1.91 -8.15 -1.74
CA ALA A 21 -0.81 -7.40 -1.17
C ALA A 21 0.03 -6.72 -2.26
N GLN A 22 0.40 -7.44 -3.32
CA GLN A 22 1.16 -6.91 -4.46
C GLN A 22 0.40 -5.80 -5.19
N ASN A 23 -0.89 -6.01 -5.49
CA ASN A 23 -1.71 -5.01 -6.15
C ASN A 23 -1.91 -3.76 -5.28
N SER A 24 -2.08 -3.93 -3.97
CA SER A 24 -2.16 -2.80 -3.03
C SER A 24 -0.85 -2.02 -2.99
N ALA A 25 0.29 -2.71 -2.93
CA ALA A 25 1.62 -2.08 -2.93
C ALA A 25 1.85 -1.26 -4.20
N ALA A 26 1.53 -1.85 -5.36
CA ALA A 26 1.66 -1.20 -6.66
C ALA A 26 0.75 0.03 -6.78
N PHE A 27 -0.50 -0.07 -6.32
CA PHE A 27 -1.43 1.06 -6.34
C PHE A 27 -0.93 2.23 -5.48
N ILE A 28 -0.51 1.96 -4.24
CA ILE A 28 0.01 2.99 -3.32
C ILE A 28 1.27 3.63 -3.92
N HIS A 29 2.22 2.81 -4.42
CA HIS A 29 3.43 3.32 -5.05
C HIS A 29 3.14 4.24 -6.24
N ALA A 30 2.19 3.86 -7.10
CA ALA A 30 1.89 4.61 -8.31
C ALA A 30 1.08 5.89 -8.09
N HIS A 31 0.27 5.98 -7.02
CA HIS A 31 -0.73 7.05 -6.89
C HIS A 31 -0.68 7.83 -5.58
N LEU A 32 0.01 7.34 -4.54
CA LEU A 32 -0.01 7.96 -3.21
C LEU A 32 1.36 8.40 -2.72
N TYR A 33 2.43 8.21 -3.50
CA TYR A 33 3.72 8.83 -3.21
C TYR A 33 3.78 10.23 -3.82
N ASN A 34 4.08 11.22 -2.99
CA ASN A 34 4.40 12.56 -3.49
C ASN A 34 5.83 12.63 -4.04
N ILE A 35 6.22 13.79 -4.58
CA ILE A 35 7.56 14.03 -5.16
C ILE A 35 8.70 13.89 -4.14
N GLU A 36 8.42 13.93 -2.85
CA GLU A 36 9.40 13.78 -1.76
C GLU A 36 9.51 12.32 -1.28
N GLY A 37 8.72 11.40 -1.86
CA GLY A 37 8.70 10.00 -1.45
C GLY A 37 7.86 9.73 -0.21
N VAL A 38 6.94 10.63 0.16
CA VAL A 38 6.04 10.47 1.32
C VAL A 38 4.71 9.88 0.87
N VAL A 39 4.21 8.90 1.66
CA VAL A 39 2.89 8.30 1.47
C VAL A 39 1.80 9.28 1.94
N GLN A 40 1.02 9.78 0.99
CA GLN A 40 -0.13 10.66 1.20
C GLN A 40 -1.31 9.91 1.81
N ASP A 41 -2.19 10.65 2.48
CA ASP A 41 -3.27 10.08 3.28
C ASP A 41 -4.39 9.43 2.47
N SER A 42 -4.80 10.05 1.36
CA SER A 42 -5.94 9.58 0.58
C SER A 42 -5.90 10.08 -0.86
N ILE A 43 -6.68 9.41 -1.69
CA ILE A 43 -6.94 9.76 -3.09
C ILE A 43 -8.47 9.83 -3.29
N SER A 44 -8.95 10.86 -3.96
CA SER A 44 -10.38 11.04 -4.19
C SER A 44 -10.87 10.13 -5.31
N ALA A 45 -12.00 9.45 -5.07
CA ALA A 45 -12.73 8.70 -6.08
C ALA A 45 -13.97 9.46 -6.60
N ARG A 46 -14.12 10.76 -6.28
CA ARG A 46 -15.23 11.56 -6.79
C ARG A 46 -15.02 11.84 -8.27
N GLN A 47 -16.11 11.80 -9.04
CA GLN A 47 -16.09 11.92 -10.49
C GLN A 47 -15.34 13.16 -11.01
N ASN A 48 -15.39 14.28 -10.28
CA ASN A 48 -14.82 15.55 -10.70
C ASN A 48 -13.46 15.87 -10.07
N ASP A 49 -12.95 15.01 -9.19
CA ASP A 49 -11.72 15.26 -8.45
C ASP A 49 -10.48 14.72 -9.18
N SER A 50 -10.67 14.04 -10.31
CA SER A 50 -9.58 13.52 -11.16
C SER A 50 -8.49 12.77 -10.39
N CYS A 51 -8.89 11.99 -9.38
CA CYS A 51 -7.98 11.25 -8.51
C CYS A 51 -7.00 12.16 -7.74
N SER A 52 -7.43 13.36 -7.33
CA SER A 52 -6.62 14.24 -6.50
C SER A 52 -6.26 13.59 -5.18
N THR A 53 -5.00 13.73 -4.78
CA THR A 53 -4.48 13.24 -3.51
C THR A 53 -4.57 14.31 -2.43
N SER A 54 -4.61 13.87 -1.17
CA SER A 54 -4.51 14.76 -0.01
C SER A 54 -3.06 15.16 0.27
N ASP A 55 -2.81 16.44 0.54
CA ASP A 55 -1.50 16.92 1.02
C ASP A 55 -1.28 16.61 2.52
N SER A 56 -2.30 16.09 3.21
CA SER A 56 -2.13 15.62 4.59
C SER A 56 -1.23 14.39 4.63
N THR A 57 -0.21 14.44 5.48
CA THR A 57 0.74 13.33 5.69
C THR A 57 0.72 12.91 7.15
N GLY A 58 0.39 11.65 7.40
CA GLY A 58 0.49 11.02 8.72
C GLY A 58 1.64 10.00 8.75
N PRO A 59 2.49 9.97 9.79
CA PRO A 59 3.60 9.01 9.86
C PRO A 59 3.12 7.54 9.86
N TYR A 60 1.88 7.29 10.29
CA TYR A 60 1.28 5.95 10.26
C TYR A 60 1.12 5.41 8.82
N ASN A 61 0.92 6.25 7.80
CA ASN A 61 0.80 5.80 6.41
C ASN A 61 2.11 5.17 5.93
N ALA A 62 3.22 5.86 6.18
CA ALA A 62 4.55 5.34 5.88
C ALA A 62 4.87 4.09 6.72
N GLY A 63 4.56 4.12 8.03
CA GLY A 63 4.80 2.99 8.93
C GLY A 63 4.09 1.71 8.48
N LEU A 64 2.79 1.79 8.17
CA LEU A 64 2.01 0.64 7.68
C LEU A 64 2.50 0.16 6.32
N MET A 65 2.93 1.08 5.43
CA MET A 65 3.49 0.72 4.13
C MET A 65 4.81 -0.04 4.30
N ILE A 66 5.71 0.43 5.16
CA ILE A 66 6.98 -0.24 5.46
C ILE A 66 6.74 -1.63 6.04
N GLU A 67 5.84 -1.75 7.02
CA GLU A 67 5.46 -3.04 7.61
C GLU A 67 4.96 -4.01 6.53
N GLY A 68 4.00 -3.56 5.71
CA GLY A 68 3.41 -4.40 4.67
C GLY A 68 4.42 -4.82 3.61
N LEU A 69 5.34 -3.94 3.21
CA LEU A 69 6.42 -4.27 2.28
C LEU A 69 7.42 -5.26 2.88
N ALA A 70 7.80 -5.09 4.14
CA ALA A 70 8.72 -6.01 4.82
C ALA A 70 8.14 -7.42 4.94
N THR A 71 6.86 -7.53 5.30
CA THR A 71 6.14 -8.82 5.32
C THR A 71 5.98 -9.39 3.91
N LEU A 72 5.62 -8.58 2.92
CA LEU A 72 5.52 -9.04 1.54
C LEU A 72 6.87 -9.61 1.05
N TYR A 73 7.97 -8.91 1.32
CA TYR A 73 9.33 -9.36 1.02
C TYR A 73 9.69 -10.66 1.75
N SER A 74 9.22 -10.86 3.00
CA SER A 74 9.46 -12.09 3.74
C SER A 74 8.89 -13.31 2.99
N VAL A 75 7.75 -13.14 2.31
CA VAL A 75 7.05 -14.17 1.54
C VAL A 75 7.60 -14.31 0.12
N THR A 76 7.86 -13.21 -0.58
CA THR A 76 8.26 -13.20 -2.01
C THR A 76 9.76 -13.38 -2.25
N LYS A 77 10.60 -12.93 -1.29
CA LYS A 77 12.04 -12.75 -1.47
C LYS A 77 12.41 -11.81 -2.63
N ASN A 78 11.52 -10.87 -2.97
CA ASN A 78 11.64 -9.90 -4.05
C ASN A 78 11.03 -8.57 -3.60
#